data_AF-A0AA35S2C9-F1
#
_entry.id   AF-A0AA35S2C9-F1
#
_cell.length_a   1.000
_cell.length_b   1.000
_cell.length_c   1.000
_cell.angle_alpha   90.00
_cell.angle_beta   90.00
_cell.angle_gamma   90.00
#
_symmetry.space_group_name_H-M   'P 1'
#
loop_
_entity.id
_entity.type
_entity.pdbx_description
1 polymer ?
#
loop_
_entity_poly.entity_id
_entity_poly.type
_entity_poly.pdbx_seq_one_letter_code
_entity_poly.pdbx_strand_id
1 'polypeptide(L)'
;KVSIIKYVFSSETWGIIVILQVLEKVSPKPAEVSRMEALRNRKKNCDDRYLPSDRWRVALRGGSNDYIHAVFASGYKQKRAFIIAQSPMESTARDFWKMVHDRKCGVIVMLCDLLEKYTVDLTEEQTVIG
;
A
#
# COMPACT_ATOMS: atom_id res chain seq x y z
N LYS A 1 29.91 -12.05 13.06
CA LYS A 1 29.43 -11.18 14.17
C LYS A 1 28.17 -10.48 13.69
N VAL A 2 26.99 -10.90 14.16
CA VAL A 2 25.71 -10.27 13.82
C VAL A 2 25.55 -9.06 14.72
N SER A 3 25.62 -7.87 14.14
CA SER A 3 25.32 -6.62 14.85
C SER A 3 23.83 -6.38 14.78
N ILE A 4 23.13 -6.69 15.88
CA ILE A 4 21.78 -6.20 16.12
C ILE A 4 21.91 -4.69 16.33
N ILE A 5 21.38 -3.89 15.40
CA ILE A 5 21.22 -2.45 15.62
C ILE A 5 20.14 -2.29 16.68
N LYS A 6 20.56 -2.18 17.95
CA LYS A 6 19.69 -1.68 19.01
C LYS A 6 19.47 -0.20 18.72
N TYR A 7 18.25 0.17 18.33
CA TYR A 7 17.82 1.56 18.33
C TYR A 7 17.85 2.06 19.77
N VAL A 8 18.90 2.80 20.12
CA VAL A 8 18.96 3.59 21.35
C VAL A 8 18.26 4.90 21.04
N PHE A 9 17.00 5.03 21.46
CA PHE A 9 16.22 6.25 21.29
C PHE A 9 16.74 7.34 22.23
N SER A 10 17.25 8.44 21.67
CA SER A 10 17.59 9.67 22.40
C SER A 10 16.33 10.33 22.96
N SER A 11 16.45 11.03 24.10
CA SER A 11 15.38 11.82 24.73
C SER A 11 14.81 12.94 23.84
N GLU A 12 15.39 13.19 22.68
CA GLU A 12 14.91 14.17 21.69
C GLU A 12 13.82 13.61 20.76
N THR A 13 13.59 12.30 20.75
CA THR A 13 12.61 11.64 19.85
C THR A 13 11.22 11.45 20.47
N TRP A 14 11.01 11.84 21.73
CA TRP A 14 9.72 11.69 22.40
C TRP A 14 8.59 12.45 21.69
N GLY A 15 8.90 13.61 21.12
CA GLY A 15 7.92 14.43 20.40
C GLY A 15 7.29 13.69 19.20
N ILE A 16 8.10 13.01 18.39
CA ILE A 16 7.58 12.27 17.22
C ILE A 16 6.79 11.02 17.63
N ILE A 17 7.20 10.34 18.70
CA ILE A 17 6.48 9.16 19.22
C ILE A 17 5.08 9.56 19.69
N VAL A 18 4.96 10.67 20.43
CA VAL A 18 3.66 11.18 20.89
C VAL A 18 2.75 11.52 19.71
N ILE A 19 3.30 12.18 18.68
CA ILE A 19 2.53 12.51 17.46
C ILE A 19 2.05 11.24 16.75
N LEU A 20 2.90 10.22 16.60
CA LEU A 20 2.51 8.94 15.97
C LEU A 20 1.42 8.22 16.77
N GLN A 21 1.52 8.22 18.11
CA GLN A 21 0.48 7.64 18.98
C GLN A 21 -0.86 8.36 18.85
N VAL A 22 -0.85 9.70 18.73
CA VAL A 22 -2.07 10.47 18.48
C VAL A 22 -2.64 10.12 17.11
N LEU A 23 -1.81 10.06 16.06
CA LEU A 23 -2.22 9.67 14.72
C LEU A 23 -2.87 8.29 14.70
N GLU A 24 -2.32 7.31 15.41
CA GLU A 24 -2.88 5.95 15.51
C GLU A 24 -4.26 5.93 16.18
N LYS A 25 -4.49 6.80 17.17
CA LYS A 25 -5.77 6.92 17.88
C LYS A 25 -6.84 7.62 17.04
N VAL A 26 -6.47 8.62 16.24
CA VAL A 26 -7.43 9.38 15.41
C VAL A 26 -7.64 8.79 14.02
N SER A 27 -6.75 7.87 13.59
CA SER A 27 -6.90 7.19 12.30
C SER A 27 -8.07 6.20 12.36
N PRO A 28 -8.95 6.17 11.33
CA PRO A 28 -10.03 5.20 11.27
C PRO A 28 -9.51 3.77 11.39
N LYS A 29 -10.17 2.94 12.20
CA LYS A 29 -9.79 1.54 12.32
C LYS A 29 -10.20 0.79 11.04
N PRO A 30 -9.46 -0.25 10.60
CA PRO A 30 -9.79 -0.98 9.37
C PRO A 30 -11.21 -1.55 9.31
N ALA A 31 -11.82 -1.86 10.47
CA ALA A 31 -13.19 -2.34 10.58
C ALA A 31 -14.26 -1.24 10.31
N GLU A 32 -13.89 0.03 10.46
CA GLU A 32 -14.80 1.18 10.29
C GLU A 32 -14.82 1.69 8.84
N VAL A 33 -13.89 1.21 8.02
CA VAL A 33 -13.70 1.67 6.64
C VAL A 33 -14.21 0.60 5.67
N SER A 34 -15.22 0.96 4.87
CA SER A 34 -15.72 0.08 3.80
C SER A 34 -14.60 -0.21 2.79
N ARG A 35 -14.41 -1.50 2.51
CA ARG A 35 -13.38 -2.05 1.61
C ARG A 35 -13.94 -3.19 0.76
N MET A 36 -15.24 -3.14 0.47
CA MET A 36 -15.98 -4.23 -0.17
C MET A 36 -15.49 -4.46 -1.60
N GLU A 37 -15.17 -3.39 -2.34
CA GLU A 37 -14.69 -3.54 -3.71
C GLU A 37 -13.30 -4.19 -3.75
N ALA A 38 -12.44 -3.87 -2.78
CA ALA A 38 -11.15 -4.51 -2.62
C ALA A 38 -11.26 -6.00 -2.28
N LEU A 39 -12.20 -6.35 -1.39
CA LEU A 39 -12.46 -7.73 -0.98
C LEU A 39 -13.09 -8.57 -2.11
N ARG A 40 -13.88 -7.97 -3.01
CA ARG A 40 -14.40 -8.65 -4.20
C ARG A 40 -13.32 -8.91 -5.25
N ASN A 41 -12.27 -8.09 -5.27
CA ASN A 41 -11.21 -8.10 -6.27
C ASN A 41 -9.85 -8.56 -5.73
N ARG A 42 -9.82 -9.46 -4.74
CA ARG A 42 -8.58 -9.91 -4.06
C ARG A 42 -7.43 -10.32 -4.98
N LYS A 43 -7.74 -10.93 -6.13
CA LYS A 43 -6.73 -11.32 -7.14
C LYS A 43 -5.96 -10.14 -7.75
N LYS A 44 -6.45 -8.91 -7.57
CA LYS A 44 -5.82 -7.67 -8.02
C LYS A 44 -5.05 -6.94 -6.91
N ASN A 45 -5.00 -7.49 -5.69
CA ASN A 45 -4.22 -6.94 -4.57
C ASN A 45 -2.88 -7.68 -4.46
N CYS A 46 -1.79 -6.93 -4.33
CA CYS A 46 -0.47 -7.50 -4.02
C CYS A 46 -0.32 -7.84 -2.53
N ASP A 47 -0.96 -7.03 -1.66
CA ASP A 47 -1.02 -7.24 -0.21
C ASP A 47 -2.45 -6.98 0.28
N ASP A 48 -3.01 -7.92 1.04
CA ASP A 48 -4.35 -7.84 1.61
C ASP A 48 -4.39 -7.15 3.00
N ARG A 49 -3.23 -6.80 3.59
CA ARG A 49 -3.14 -6.11 4.89
C ARG A 49 -3.66 -4.68 4.82
N TYR A 50 -3.39 -3.98 3.72
CA TYR A 50 -3.76 -2.58 3.54
C TYR A 50 -4.63 -2.46 2.30
N LEU A 51 -5.95 -2.48 2.47
CA LEU A 51 -6.90 -2.41 1.37
C LEU A 51 -7.39 -0.97 1.13
N PRO A 52 -7.63 -0.58 -0.13
CA PRO A 52 -8.13 0.74 -0.45
C PRO A 52 -9.56 0.90 0.06
N SER A 53 -9.84 2.05 0.68
CA SER A 53 -11.21 2.38 1.09
C SER A 53 -12.11 2.59 -0.12
N ASP A 54 -13.35 2.13 -0.07
CA ASP A 54 -14.33 2.33 -1.14
C ASP A 54 -14.61 3.82 -1.39
N ARG A 55 -14.59 4.63 -0.32
CA ARG A 55 -14.88 6.08 -0.36
C ARG A 55 -13.89 6.88 -1.23
N TRP A 56 -12.61 6.49 -1.22
CA TRP A 56 -11.54 7.22 -1.87
C TRP A 56 -10.89 6.45 -3.02
N ARG A 57 -11.45 5.30 -3.41
CA ARG A 57 -10.92 4.47 -4.50
C ARG A 57 -10.81 5.24 -5.81
N VAL A 58 -9.81 4.88 -6.61
CA VAL A 58 -9.70 5.31 -8.00
C VAL A 58 -10.45 4.30 -8.88
N ALA A 59 -11.51 4.73 -9.55
CA ALA A 59 -12.25 3.89 -10.50
C ALA A 59 -11.64 3.97 -11.92
N LEU A 60 -11.45 2.85 -12.60
CA LEU A 60 -11.08 2.81 -14.02
C LEU A 60 -12.30 3.13 -14.91
N ARG A 61 -12.12 3.86 -16.03
CA ARG A 61 -13.24 4.24 -16.90
C ARG A 61 -13.54 3.19 -17.97
N GLY A 62 -14.81 2.84 -18.19
CA GLY A 62 -15.25 2.11 -19.40
C GLY A 62 -14.97 0.60 -19.41
N GLY A 63 -14.92 -0.06 -18.25
CA GLY A 63 -14.82 -1.52 -18.14
C GLY A 63 -15.90 -2.09 -17.20
N SER A 64 -16.15 -3.40 -17.30
CA SER A 64 -17.07 -4.13 -16.40
C SER A 64 -16.53 -4.27 -14.98
N ASN A 65 -15.20 -4.22 -14.83
CA ASN A 65 -14.50 -4.18 -13.54
C ASN A 65 -13.67 -2.90 -13.48
N ASP A 66 -14.08 -1.97 -12.63
CA ASP A 66 -13.44 -0.66 -12.47
C ASP A 66 -12.40 -0.62 -11.34
N TYR A 67 -12.10 -1.78 -10.73
CA TYR A 67 -11.22 -1.88 -9.58
C TYR A 67 -9.74 -1.85 -9.96
N ILE A 68 -9.02 -0.98 -9.27
CA ILE A 68 -7.56 -0.99 -9.11
C ILE A 68 -7.24 -0.67 -7.65
N HIS A 69 -6.19 -1.27 -7.10
CA HIS A 69 -5.75 -0.99 -5.74
C HIS A 69 -5.02 0.37 -5.68
N ALA A 70 -5.82 1.43 -5.66
CA ALA A 70 -5.36 2.81 -5.55
C ALA A 70 -6.43 3.69 -4.89
N VAL A 71 -5.99 4.73 -4.18
CA VAL A 71 -6.84 5.74 -3.56
C VAL A 71 -6.38 7.15 -3.92
N PHE A 72 -7.32 8.08 -3.96
CA PHE A 72 -7.00 9.50 -4.03
C PHE A 72 -6.56 10.02 -2.66
N ALA A 73 -5.45 10.77 -2.64
CA ALA A 73 -5.03 11.56 -1.49
C ALA A 73 -5.12 13.05 -1.81
N SER A 74 -5.51 13.84 -0.82
CA SER A 74 -5.57 15.30 -0.96
C SER A 74 -4.20 15.90 -0.63
N GLY A 75 -3.76 16.85 -1.45
CA GLY A 75 -2.61 17.68 -1.13
C GLY A 75 -3.01 18.86 -0.26
N TYR A 76 -2.04 19.70 0.07
CA TYR A 76 -2.27 20.88 0.90
C TYR A 76 -3.29 21.86 0.30
N LYS A 77 -3.22 22.11 -1.02
CA LYS A 77 -4.10 23.09 -1.72
C LYS A 77 -5.22 22.46 -2.55
N GLN A 78 -5.15 21.17 -2.85
CA GLN A 78 -6.02 20.54 -3.83
C GLN A 78 -6.53 19.19 -3.33
N LYS A 79 -7.85 19.01 -3.34
CA LYS A 79 -8.48 17.71 -3.08
C LYS A 79 -8.14 16.73 -4.19
N ARG A 80 -7.86 15.47 -3.83
CA ARG A 80 -7.50 14.41 -4.79
C ARG A 80 -6.32 14.79 -5.70
N ALA A 81 -5.34 15.51 -5.14
CA ALA A 81 -4.15 15.94 -5.87
C ALA A 81 -3.22 14.77 -6.23
N PHE A 82 -3.22 13.73 -5.39
CA PHE A 82 -2.33 12.58 -5.54
C PHE A 82 -3.13 11.30 -5.67
N ILE A 83 -2.49 10.30 -6.27
CA ILE A 83 -2.95 8.92 -6.25
C ILE A 83 -1.89 8.11 -5.52
N ILE A 84 -2.31 7.43 -4.46
CA ILE A 84 -1.50 6.42 -3.77
C ILE A 84 -1.94 5.07 -4.33
N ALA A 85 -1.02 4.33 -4.90
CA ALA A 85 -1.29 3.03 -5.52
C ALA A 85 -0.25 2.02 -5.06
N GLN A 86 -0.66 0.75 -4.96
CA GLN A 86 0.30 -0.34 -4.83
C GLN A 86 1.16 -0.46 -6.09
N SER A 87 2.29 -1.15 -5.97
CA SER A 87 3.06 -1.57 -7.15
C SER A 87 2.20 -2.46 -8.07
N PRO A 88 2.26 -2.24 -9.39
CA PRO A 88 1.54 -3.08 -10.34
C PRO A 88 2.12 -4.50 -10.31
N MET A 89 1.23 -5.49 -10.25
CA MET A 89 1.59 -6.89 -10.50
C MET A 89 1.55 -7.15 -12.00
N GLU A 90 2.12 -8.27 -12.46
CA GLU A 90 2.02 -8.68 -13.85
C GLU A 90 0.57 -8.71 -14.35
N SER A 91 -0.35 -9.23 -13.52
CA SER A 91 -1.78 -9.30 -13.83
C SER A 91 -2.51 -7.94 -13.82
N THR A 92 -1.95 -6.90 -13.19
CA THR A 92 -2.58 -5.57 -13.04
C THR A 92 -1.84 -4.45 -13.76
N ALA A 93 -0.76 -4.74 -14.49
CA ALA A 93 0.02 -3.75 -15.23
C ALA A 93 -0.83 -2.95 -16.24
N ARG A 94 -1.76 -3.61 -16.94
CA ARG A 94 -2.69 -2.94 -17.87
C ARG A 94 -3.61 -1.96 -17.15
N ASP A 95 -4.16 -2.38 -16.01
CA ASP A 95 -5.06 -1.57 -15.20
C ASP A 95 -4.33 -0.32 -14.65
N PHE A 96 -3.06 -0.49 -14.25
CA PHE A 96 -2.21 0.60 -13.79
C PHE A 96 -1.98 1.66 -14.88
N TRP A 97 -1.58 1.25 -16.09
CA TRP A 97 -1.40 2.19 -17.21
C TRP A 97 -2.71 2.84 -17.64
N LYS A 98 -3.81 2.09 -17.58
CA LYS A 98 -5.13 2.64 -17.82
C LYS A 98 -5.50 3.72 -16.79
N MET A 99 -5.21 3.50 -15.50
CA MET A 99 -5.40 4.50 -14.46
C MET A 99 -4.59 5.78 -14.76
N VAL A 100 -3.31 5.63 -15.09
CA VAL A 100 -2.42 6.75 -15.47
C VAL A 100 -3.01 7.56 -16.62
N HIS A 101 -3.48 6.87 -17.67
CA HIS A 101 -4.10 7.50 -18.83
C HIS A 101 -5.43 8.19 -18.49
N ASP A 102 -6.33 7.50 -17.78
CA ASP A 102 -7.68 7.99 -17.45
C ASP A 102 -7.65 9.19 -16.51
N ARG A 103 -6.64 9.25 -15.62
CA ARG A 103 -6.44 10.31 -14.63
C ARG A 103 -5.46 11.37 -15.07
N LYS A 104 -4.87 11.23 -16.26
CA LYS A 104 -3.91 12.19 -16.85
C LYS A 104 -2.73 12.46 -15.92
N CYS A 105 -2.20 11.40 -15.30
CA CYS A 105 -1.02 11.52 -14.44
C CYS A 105 0.20 11.88 -15.29
N GLY A 106 0.85 13.00 -14.99
CA GLY A 106 2.06 13.45 -15.69
C GLY A 106 3.37 12.96 -15.05
N VAL A 107 3.32 12.49 -13.81
CA VAL A 107 4.50 12.06 -13.05
C VAL A 107 4.15 10.80 -12.25
N ILE A 108 5.07 9.84 -12.23
CA ILE A 108 5.02 8.64 -11.39
C ILE A 108 6.24 8.68 -10.49
N VAL A 109 6.02 8.56 -9.17
CA VAL A 109 7.08 8.46 -8.17
C VAL A 109 6.96 7.08 -7.53
N MET A 110 7.99 6.26 -7.69
CA MET A 110 8.07 4.93 -7.09
C MET A 110 8.93 5.00 -5.84
N LEU A 111 8.38 4.58 -4.70
CA LEU A 111 9.04 4.66 -3.38
C LEU A 111 9.58 3.31 -2.89
N CYS A 112 9.39 2.24 -3.67
CA CYS A 112 9.86 0.89 -3.38
C CYS A 112 10.96 0.47 -4.36
N ASP A 113 11.82 -0.44 -3.92
CA ASP A 113 12.74 -1.12 -4.81
C ASP A 113 11.98 -2.09 -5.74
N LEU A 114 12.56 -2.38 -6.91
CA LEU A 114 12.00 -3.34 -7.88
C LEU A 114 11.96 -4.78 -7.34
N LEU A 115 12.78 -5.07 -6.34
CA LEU A 115 12.85 -6.34 -5.62
C LEU A 115 12.68 -6.03 -4.14
N GLU A 116 11.45 -6.13 -3.63
CA GLU A 116 11.31 -6.44 -2.22
C GLU A 116 12.03 -7.78 -2.02
N LYS A 117 13.05 -7.81 -1.16
CA LYS A 117 13.71 -9.07 -0.82
C LYS A 117 12.62 -10.05 -0.41
N TYR A 118 12.39 -11.07 -1.24
CA TYR A 118 11.82 -12.33 -0.77
C TYR A 118 12.80 -12.84 0.27
N THR A 119 12.71 -12.38 1.51
CA THR A 119 13.09 -13.20 2.65
C THR A 119 12.16 -14.37 2.56
N VAL A 120 12.62 -15.38 1.81
CA VAL A 120 12.26 -16.76 2.02
C VAL A 120 12.36 -16.96 3.53
N ASP A 121 11.19 -16.99 4.16
CA ASP A 121 10.99 -17.82 5.34
C ASP A 121 11.44 -19.22 4.93
N LEU A 122 12.74 -19.50 5.10
CA LEU A 122 13.21 -20.86 5.28
C LEU A 122 12.76 -21.24 6.69
N THR A 123 11.45 -21.46 6.83
CA THR A 123 10.92 -22.27 7.93
C THR A 123 11.59 -23.62 7.84
N GLU A 124 12.04 -24.07 9.01
CA GLU A 124 12.46 -25.41 9.34
C GLU A 124 11.57 -26.50 8.68
N GLU A 125 12.20 -27.67 8.48
CA GLU A 125 11.70 -28.96 7.97
C GLU A 125 11.81 -29.24 6.47
N GLN A 126 12.92 -29.88 6.07
CA GLN A 126 12.93 -31.31 5.72
C GLN A 126 14.31 -31.93 6.01
N THR A 127 14.40 -32.70 7.10
CA THR A 127 15.28 -33.87 7.22
C THR A 127 14.79 -34.92 6.21
N VAL A 128 15.69 -35.65 5.50
CA VAL A 128 15.58 -37.08 5.05
C VAL A 128 16.59 -37.39 3.91
N ILE A 129 17.65 -38.14 4.28
CA ILE A 129 18.49 -39.13 3.56
C ILE A 129 19.09 -38.86 2.16
N GLY A 130 20.40 -39.15 2.07
CA GLY A 130 21.21 -39.35 0.88
C GLY A 130 22.69 -39.41 1.23
#